data_AF-A0A087DTJ6-F1
#
_entry.id   AF-A0A087DTJ6-F1
#
_cell.length_a   1.000
_cell.length_b   1.000
_cell.length_c   1.000
_cell.angle_alpha   90.00
_cell.angle_beta   90.00
_cell.angle_gamma   90.00
#
_symmetry.space_group_name_H-M   'P 1'
#
loop_
_entity.id
_entity.type
_entity.pdbx_description
1 polymer ?
#
loop_
_entity_poly.entity_id
_entity_poly.type
_entity_poly.pdbx_seq_one_letter_code
_entity_poly.pdbx_strand_id
1 'polypeptide(L)'
;MAQNDRRFDYDPMIYDVMRESATRLGGEFIDLANHAGTEAEREAFIVADRGLMNEARQVDAHDVEAVKAMTDEFGERLRMIEDAEKQDERKAA
;
A
#
# COMPACT_ATOMS: atom_id res chain seq x y z
N MET A 1 -32.41 21.61 5.19
CA MET A 1 -31.56 20.40 5.33
C MET A 1 -31.25 19.90 3.94
N ALA A 2 -30.05 20.17 3.42
CA ALA A 2 -29.63 19.73 2.10
C ALA A 2 -28.97 18.35 2.22
N GLN A 3 -29.78 17.29 2.16
CA GLN A 3 -29.31 15.97 1.78
C GLN A 3 -29.32 15.93 0.25
N ASN A 4 -28.15 16.00 -0.39
CA ASN A 4 -27.83 15.45 -1.72
C ASN A 4 -26.66 16.25 -2.33
N ASP A 5 -25.45 15.67 -2.34
CA ASP A 5 -24.56 15.76 -3.52
C ASP A 5 -23.29 14.88 -3.49
N ARG A 6 -22.98 14.13 -2.41
CA ARG A 6 -21.76 13.29 -2.33
C ARG A 6 -21.66 12.12 -3.35
N ARG A 7 -22.68 11.89 -4.18
CA ARG A 7 -22.64 10.82 -5.20
C ARG A 7 -21.76 11.18 -6.39
N PHE A 8 -21.48 12.46 -6.62
CA PHE A 8 -20.60 12.91 -7.70
C PHE A 8 -19.11 12.93 -7.31
N ASP A 9 -18.81 12.92 -6.01
CA ASP A 9 -17.43 12.93 -5.48
C ASP A 9 -16.86 11.50 -5.30
N TYR A 10 -17.70 10.47 -5.43
CA TYR A 10 -17.24 9.08 -5.40
C TYR A 10 -16.84 8.63 -6.79
N ASP A 11 -15.53 8.51 -7.01
CA ASP A 11 -14.99 7.79 -8.16
C ASP A 11 -14.53 6.39 -7.70
N PRO A 12 -15.32 5.33 -7.98
CA PRO A 12 -14.96 3.97 -7.57
C PRO A 12 -13.65 3.50 -8.20
N MET A 13 -13.29 3.98 -9.39
CA MET A 13 -12.10 3.53 -10.09
C MET A 13 -10.83 3.98 -9.38
N ILE A 14 -10.78 5.22 -8.88
CA ILE A 14 -9.59 5.71 -8.17
C ILE A 14 -9.42 5.00 -6.82
N TYR A 15 -10.53 4.68 -6.13
CA TYR A 15 -10.48 3.96 -4.87
C TYR A 15 -10.06 2.50 -5.09
N ASP A 16 -10.54 1.86 -6.14
CA ASP A 16 -10.10 0.52 -6.52
C ASP A 16 -8.62 0.50 -6.91
N VAL A 17 -8.12 1.51 -7.62
CA VAL A 17 -6.67 1.66 -7.91
C VAL A 17 -5.86 1.79 -6.62
N MET A 18 -6.30 2.62 -5.67
CA MET A 18 -5.64 2.73 -4.36
C MET A 18 -5.59 1.38 -3.64
N ARG A 19 -6.68 0.61 -3.66
CA ARG A 19 -6.74 -0.73 -3.05
C ARG A 19 -5.86 -1.74 -3.76
N GLU A 20 -5.76 -1.68 -5.09
CA GLU A 20 -4.86 -2.52 -5.85
C GLU A 20 -3.39 -2.21 -5.51
N SER A 21 -3.03 -0.93 -5.41
CA SER A 21 -1.70 -0.50 -4.97
C SER A 21 -1.36 -1.03 -3.58
N ALA A 22 -2.30 -0.93 -2.62
CA ALA A 22 -2.13 -1.52 -1.29
C ALA A 22 -1.95 -3.04 -1.35
N THR A 23 -2.69 -3.72 -2.24
CA THR A 23 -2.59 -5.18 -2.40
C THR A 23 -1.23 -5.60 -2.94
N ARG A 24 -0.70 -4.87 -3.93
CA ARG A 24 0.63 -5.13 -4.48
C ARG A 24 1.72 -4.94 -3.43
N LEU A 25 1.70 -3.81 -2.71
CA LEU A 25 2.65 -3.55 -1.63
C LEU A 25 2.54 -4.58 -0.49
N GLY A 26 1.32 -5.01 -0.15
CA GLY A 26 1.12 -6.10 0.82
C GLY A 26 1.75 -7.42 0.34
N GLY A 27 1.65 -7.72 -0.97
CA GLY A 27 2.35 -8.84 -1.60
C GLY A 27 3.85 -8.83 -1.34
N GLU A 28 4.51 -7.69 -1.52
CA GLU A 28 5.95 -7.54 -1.25
C GLU A 28 6.30 -7.74 0.21
N PHE A 29 5.51 -7.20 1.16
CA PHE A 29 5.74 -7.48 2.58
C PHE A 29 5.61 -8.97 2.90
N ILE A 30 4.67 -9.68 2.26
CA ILE A 30 4.54 -11.12 2.44
C ILE A 30 5.74 -11.87 1.85
N ASP A 31 6.25 -11.44 0.69
CA ASP A 31 7.44 -12.06 0.10
C ASP A 31 8.69 -11.85 0.98
N LEU A 32 8.93 -10.62 1.44
CA LEU A 32 9.97 -10.30 2.40
C LEU A 32 9.84 -11.11 3.70
N ALA A 33 8.62 -11.32 4.19
CA ALA A 33 8.37 -12.17 5.36
C ALA A 33 8.74 -13.65 5.12
N ASN A 34 8.53 -14.15 3.90
CA ASN A 34 8.88 -15.52 3.53
C ASN A 34 10.40 -15.72 3.39
N HIS A 35 11.13 -14.65 3.05
CA HIS A 35 12.59 -14.67 2.87
C HIS A 35 13.37 -14.10 4.07
N ALA A 36 12.68 -13.71 5.14
CA ALA A 36 13.29 -13.14 6.34
C ALA A 36 14.31 -14.08 7.00
N GLY A 37 15.45 -13.53 7.42
CA GLY A 37 16.52 -14.29 8.08
C GLY A 37 16.23 -14.61 9.55
N THR A 38 15.28 -13.89 10.15
CA THR A 38 14.89 -14.04 11.55
C THR A 38 13.37 -13.95 11.73
N GLU A 39 12.86 -14.54 12.82
CA GLU A 39 11.43 -14.43 13.16
C GLU A 39 11.02 -12.98 13.47
N ALA A 40 11.92 -12.18 14.02
CA ALA A 40 11.65 -10.76 14.31
C ALA A 40 11.44 -9.95 13.02
N GLU A 41 12.26 -10.19 11.99
CA GLU A 41 12.09 -9.57 10.67
C GLU A 41 10.78 -10.03 10.00
N ARG A 42 10.52 -11.33 10.05
CA ARG A 42 9.26 -11.91 9.55
C ARG A 42 8.04 -11.25 10.20
N GLU A 43 8.04 -11.13 11.53
CA GLU A 43 6.93 -10.50 12.27
C GLU A 43 6.81 -9.01 11.91
N ALA A 44 7.92 -8.29 11.76
CA ALA A 44 7.90 -6.89 11.35
C ALA A 44 7.20 -6.69 9.99
N PHE A 45 7.48 -7.54 9.00
CA PHE A 45 6.82 -7.47 7.68
C PHE A 45 5.33 -7.83 7.75
N ILE A 46 4.94 -8.82 8.56
CA ILE A 46 3.53 -9.15 8.78
C ILE A 46 2.78 -7.98 9.46
N VAL A 47 3.43 -7.31 10.41
CA VAL A 47 2.87 -6.10 11.05
C VAL A 47 2.74 -4.97 10.03
N ALA A 48 3.71 -4.80 9.13
CA ALA A 48 3.66 -3.80 8.07
C ALA A 48 2.48 -4.04 7.11
N ASP A 49 2.26 -5.27 6.63
CA ASP A 49 1.09 -5.63 5.80
C ASP A 49 -0.23 -5.33 6.51
N ARG A 50 -0.35 -5.71 7.79
CA ARG A 50 -1.56 -5.41 8.58
C ARG A 50 -1.79 -3.91 8.76
N GLY A 51 -0.71 -3.15 8.99
CA GLY A 51 -0.73 -1.70 9.08
C GLY A 51 -1.22 -1.07 7.79
N LEU A 52 -0.65 -1.48 6.66
CA LEU A 52 -1.04 -1.05 5.32
C LEU A 52 -2.52 -1.29 5.02
N MET A 53 -3.02 -2.49 5.33
CA MET A 53 -4.44 -2.82 5.12
C MET A 53 -5.37 -2.00 6.02
N ASN A 54 -4.89 -1.56 7.18
CA ASN A 54 -5.63 -0.64 8.05
C ASN A 54 -5.61 0.79 7.50
N GLU A 55 -4.45 1.28 7.04
CA GLU A 55 -4.30 2.59 6.39
C GLU A 55 -5.26 2.71 5.19
N ALA A 56 -5.25 1.73 4.29
CA ALA A 56 -6.13 1.70 3.12
C ALA A 56 -7.63 1.74 3.47
N ARG A 57 -8.04 1.14 4.61
CA ARG A 57 -9.44 1.14 5.06
C ARG A 57 -9.87 2.45 5.72
N GLN A 58 -8.93 3.26 6.19
CA GLN A 58 -9.23 4.52 6.86
C GLN A 58 -9.42 5.69 5.90
N VAL A 59 -9.03 5.54 4.63
CA VAL A 59 -9.23 6.55 3.60
C VAL A 59 -10.73 6.70 3.32
N ASP A 60 -11.23 7.94 3.41
CA ASP A 60 -12.59 8.25 2.95
C ASP A 60 -12.63 8.17 1.42
N ALA A 61 -13.39 7.20 0.90
CA ALA A 61 -13.51 6.98 -0.54
C ALA A 61 -14.20 8.15 -1.30
N HIS A 62 -14.83 9.08 -0.58
CA HIS A 62 -15.40 10.31 -1.15
C HIS A 62 -14.40 11.48 -1.17
N ASP A 63 -13.24 11.34 -0.54
CA ASP A 63 -12.16 12.32 -0.58
C ASP A 63 -11.15 11.92 -1.67
N VAL A 64 -11.41 12.40 -2.88
CA VAL A 64 -10.59 12.12 -4.08
C VAL A 64 -9.11 12.43 -3.86
N GLU A 65 -8.80 13.52 -3.16
CA GLU A 65 -7.42 13.94 -2.94
C GLU A 65 -6.74 13.04 -1.89
N ALA A 66 -7.45 12.62 -0.85
CA ALA A 66 -6.95 11.61 0.08
C ALA A 66 -6.69 10.26 -0.60
N VAL A 67 -7.58 9.81 -1.50
CA VAL A 67 -7.41 8.56 -2.25
C VAL A 67 -6.18 8.63 -3.17
N LYS A 68 -5.99 9.73 -3.89
CA LYS A 68 -4.81 9.92 -4.75
C LYS A 68 -3.52 9.98 -3.93
N ALA A 69 -3.50 10.78 -2.86
CA ALA A 69 -2.32 10.91 -2.00
C ALA A 69 -1.91 9.54 -1.43
N MET A 70 -2.87 8.74 -0.97
CA MET A 70 -2.60 7.40 -0.47
C MET A 70 -2.14 6.44 -1.59
N THR A 71 -2.68 6.56 -2.79
CA THR A 71 -2.23 5.79 -3.96
C THR A 71 -0.78 6.07 -4.29
N ASP A 72 -0.39 7.35 -4.31
CA ASP A 72 0.98 7.78 -4.59
C ASP A 72 1.95 7.31 -3.50
N GLU A 73 1.53 7.40 -2.23
CA GLU A 73 2.31 6.92 -1.09
C GLU A 73 2.56 5.41 -1.15
N PHE A 74 1.53 4.60 -1.43
CA PHE A 74 1.69 3.16 -1.62
C PHE A 74 2.61 2.83 -2.80
N GLY A 75 2.47 3.58 -3.90
CA GLY A 75 3.35 3.44 -5.06
C GLY A 75 4.81 3.80 -4.77
N GLU A 76 5.06 4.81 -3.94
CA GLU A 76 6.41 5.19 -3.52
C GLU A 76 7.05 4.13 -2.63
N ARG A 77 6.32 3.66 -1.61
CA ARG A 77 6.78 2.58 -0.73
C ARG A 77 7.12 1.32 -1.52
N LEU A 78 6.29 0.95 -2.50
CA LEU A 78 6.56 -0.19 -3.39
C LEU A 78 7.86 -0.01 -4.17
N ARG A 79 8.05 1.14 -4.83
CA ARG A 79 9.30 1.43 -5.57
C ARG A 79 10.53 1.37 -4.67
N MET A 80 10.43 1.84 -3.43
CA MET A 80 11.54 1.77 -2.47
C MET A 80 11.94 0.33 -2.15
N ILE A 81 10.98 -0.59 -2.03
CA ILE A 81 11.25 -2.02 -1.83
C ILE A 81 11.92 -2.62 -3.07
N GLU A 82 11.31 -2.45 -4.24
CA GLU A 82 11.84 -2.98 -5.50
C GLU A 82 13.26 -2.46 -5.80
N ASP A 83 13.54 -1.20 -5.48
CA ASP A 83 14.87 -0.61 -5.69
C ASP A 83 15.89 -1.09 -4.66
N ALA A 84 15.47 -1.43 -3.43
CA ALA A 84 16.33 -2.05 -2.44
C ALA A 84 16.74 -3.48 -2.86
N GLU A 85 15.78 -4.28 -3.35
CA GLU A 85 16.05 -5.63 -3.85
C GLU A 85 17.05 -5.63 -5.01
N LYS A 86 16.86 -4.75 -6.00
CA LYS A 86 17.80 -4.58 -7.13
C LYS A 86 19.20 -4.18 -6.66
N GLN A 87 19.32 -3.41 -5.59
CA GLN A 87 20.62 -3.03 -5.04
C GLN A 87 21.32 -4.22 -4.37
N ASP A 88 20.56 -5.08 -3.69
CA ASP A 88 21.10 -6.25 -3.03
C ASP A 88 21.53 -7.33 -4.05
N GLU A 89 20.75 -7.53 -5.12
CA GLU A 89 21.15 -8.38 -6.26
C GLU A 89 22.48 -7.93 -6.89
N ARG A 90 22.66 -6.61 -7.09
CA ARG A 90 23.89 -6.05 -7.66
C ARG A 90 25.12 -6.21 -6.77
N LYS A 91 24.94 -6.23 -5.45
CA LYS A 91 26.04 -6.45 -4.49
C LYS A 91 26.42 -7.94 -4.38
N ALA A 92 25.51 -8.83 -4.71
CA ALA A 92 25.73 -10.28 -4.67
C ALA A 92 26.38 -10.84 -5.95
N ALA A 93 26.47 -10.05 -7.02
CA ALA A 93 27.10 -10.38 -8.31
C ALA A 93 28.58 -9.99 -8.37
#